data_AF-A0A7V7D7R9-F1
#
_entry.id   AF-A0A7V7D7R9-F1
#
_cell.length_a   1.000
_cell.length_b   1.000
_cell.length_c   1.000
_cell.angle_alpha   90.00
_cell.angle_beta   90.00
_cell.angle_gamma   90.00
#
_symmetry.space_group_name_H-M   'P 1'
#
loop_
_entity.id
_entity.type
_entity.pdbx_description
1 polymer ?
#
loop_
_entity_poly.entity_id
_entity_poly.type
_entity_poly.pdbx_seq_one_letter_code
_entity_poly.pdbx_strand_id
1 'polypeptide(L)'
;MNKIREDSSEAALKIKNEYRNRVDLLRSRLCMLSGEYKLLMTMYWENGISLRQISRLTGISRVRITRRIHKLTARLMDGKYITCLRNRSRFTKREMDIAKDYFLLGISMREIAEKQEWSYYQVRKTLLKIQRLLEPVISESTASKLDDYKN
;
A
#
# COMPACT_ATOMS: atom_id res chain seq x y z
N MET A 1 -33.34 -1.00 32.49
CA MET A 1 -32.75 -2.12 31.72
C MET A 1 -32.70 -1.85 30.20
N ASN A 2 -32.28 -0.65 29.73
CA ASN A 2 -32.20 -0.32 28.28
C ASN A 2 -30.79 0.07 27.78
N LYS A 3 -29.82 0.32 28.67
CA LYS A 3 -28.51 0.88 28.31
C LYS A 3 -27.56 -0.08 27.58
N ILE A 4 -27.81 -1.39 27.67
CA ILE A 4 -26.94 -2.44 27.07
C ILE A 4 -27.26 -2.66 25.57
N ARG A 5 -28.47 -2.33 25.10
CA ARG A 5 -28.88 -2.52 23.69
C ARG A 5 -28.41 -1.41 22.76
N GLU A 6 -28.29 -0.17 23.25
CA GLU A 6 -27.83 0.97 22.45
C GLU A 6 -26.31 0.88 22.15
N ASP A 7 -25.51 0.45 23.13
CA ASP A 7 -24.06 0.31 23.01
C ASP A 7 -23.64 -0.74 21.96
N SER A 8 -24.43 -1.82 21.84
CA SER A 8 -24.23 -2.86 20.81
C SER A 8 -24.55 -2.36 19.39
N SER A 9 -25.51 -1.44 19.26
CA SER A 9 -25.92 -0.84 17.98
C SER A 9 -24.88 0.18 17.49
N GLU A 10 -24.34 0.99 18.40
CA GLU A 10 -23.31 1.98 18.10
C GLU A 10 -21.98 1.33 17.70
N ALA A 11 -21.57 0.27 18.42
CA ALA A 11 -20.38 -0.51 18.07
C ALA A 11 -20.50 -1.19 16.69
N ALA A 12 -21.66 -1.77 16.37
CA ALA A 12 -21.92 -2.37 15.07
C ALA A 12 -21.90 -1.33 13.93
N LEU A 13 -22.45 -0.14 14.17
CA LEU A 13 -22.43 0.98 13.21
C LEU A 13 -21.00 1.46 12.95
N LYS A 14 -20.17 1.57 14.00
CA LYS A 14 -18.77 1.95 13.90
C LYS A 14 -17.96 0.97 13.06
N ILE A 15 -18.11 -0.34 13.30
CA ILE A 15 -17.45 -1.39 12.51
C ILE A 15 -17.87 -1.32 11.03
N LYS A 16 -19.17 -1.13 10.77
CA LYS A 16 -19.69 -1.00 9.40
C LYS A 16 -19.09 0.20 8.68
N ASN A 17 -18.98 1.34 9.36
CA ASN A 17 -18.38 2.55 8.82
C ASN A 17 -16.87 2.36 8.55
N GLU A 18 -16.14 1.74 9.48
CA GLU A 18 -14.73 1.40 9.27
C GLU A 18 -14.53 0.49 8.05
N TYR A 19 -15.37 -0.54 7.90
CA TYR A 19 -15.32 -1.41 6.74
C TYR A 19 -15.57 -0.66 5.43
N ARG A 20 -16.61 0.19 5.40
CA ARG A 20 -16.92 1.04 4.23
C ARG A 20 -15.73 1.94 3.88
N ASN A 21 -15.15 2.62 4.88
CA ASN A 21 -13.99 3.49 4.69
C ASN A 21 -12.79 2.72 4.11
N ARG A 22 -12.55 1.48 4.55
CA ARG A 22 -11.48 0.64 4.00
C ARG A 22 -11.75 0.24 2.54
N VAL A 23 -12.99 -0.07 2.19
CA VAL A 23 -13.40 -0.38 0.81
C VAL A 23 -13.23 0.84 -0.08
N ASP A 24 -13.70 2.00 0.36
CA ASP A 24 -13.60 3.24 -0.42
C ASP A 24 -12.14 3.69 -0.58
N LEU A 25 -11.33 3.53 0.47
CA LEU A 25 -9.88 3.74 0.40
C LEU A 25 -9.24 2.82 -0.63
N LEU A 26 -9.58 1.53 -0.63
CA LEU A 26 -9.03 0.58 -1.59
C LEU A 26 -9.42 0.96 -3.03
N ARG A 27 -10.70 1.29 -3.28
CA ARG A 27 -11.19 1.74 -4.58
C ARG A 27 -10.43 2.97 -5.08
N SER A 28 -10.26 3.99 -4.23
CA SER A 28 -9.52 5.20 -4.59
C SER A 28 -8.06 4.94 -4.97
N ARG A 29 -7.45 3.86 -4.44
CA ARG A 29 -6.06 3.48 -4.68
C ARG A 29 -5.88 2.49 -5.85
N LEU A 30 -6.96 1.87 -6.35
CA LEU A 30 -6.87 0.94 -7.50
C LEU A 30 -6.30 1.59 -8.75
N CYS A 31 -6.52 2.91 -8.93
CA CYS A 31 -5.98 3.67 -10.06
C CYS A 31 -4.44 3.68 -10.14
N MET A 32 -3.74 3.35 -9.05
CA MET A 32 -2.27 3.29 -8.97
C MET A 32 -1.69 2.02 -9.57
N LEU A 33 -2.52 0.97 -9.67
CA LEU A 33 -2.16 -0.25 -10.38
C LEU A 33 -2.25 0.00 -11.88
N SER A 34 -1.49 -0.79 -12.64
CA SER A 34 -1.51 -0.74 -14.11
C SER A 34 -1.47 -2.16 -14.68
N GLY A 35 -1.92 -2.31 -15.92
CA GLY A 35 -1.91 -3.58 -16.64
C GLY A 35 -2.71 -4.68 -15.93
N GLU A 36 -2.14 -5.89 -15.91
CA GLU A 36 -2.78 -7.09 -15.38
C GLU A 36 -3.21 -6.96 -13.92
N TYR A 37 -2.44 -6.26 -13.07
CA TYR A 37 -2.78 -6.12 -11.65
C TYR A 37 -4.00 -5.22 -11.43
N LYS A 38 -4.15 -4.17 -12.25
CA LYS A 38 -5.35 -3.32 -12.20
C LYS A 38 -6.56 -4.11 -12.66
N LEU A 39 -6.44 -4.79 -13.80
CA LEU A 39 -7.51 -5.62 -14.35
C LEU A 39 -7.99 -6.67 -13.34
N LEU A 40 -7.05 -7.42 -12.74
CA LEU A 40 -7.36 -8.44 -11.74
C LEU A 40 -8.11 -7.88 -10.54
N MET A 41 -7.64 -6.74 -10.02
CA MET A 41 -8.24 -6.12 -8.85
C MET A 41 -9.60 -5.49 -9.15
N THR A 42 -9.78 -4.87 -10.32
CA THR A 42 -11.08 -4.37 -10.80
C THR A 42 -12.09 -5.51 -10.98
N MET A 43 -11.69 -6.61 -11.61
CA MET A 43 -12.56 -7.79 -11.77
C MET A 43 -13.07 -8.29 -10.42
N TYR A 44 -12.20 -8.37 -9.41
CA TYR A 44 -12.55 -8.88 -8.10
C TYR A 44 -13.34 -7.87 -7.24
N TRP A 45 -12.86 -6.62 -7.12
CA TRP A 45 -13.38 -5.62 -6.17
C TRP A 45 -14.49 -4.72 -6.73
N GLU A 46 -14.44 -4.39 -8.02
CA GLU A 46 -15.43 -3.50 -8.64
C GLU A 46 -16.58 -4.31 -9.24
N ASN A 47 -16.25 -5.41 -9.93
CA ASN A 47 -17.24 -6.20 -10.65
C ASN A 47 -17.74 -7.43 -9.88
N GLY A 48 -17.17 -7.72 -8.70
CA GLY A 48 -17.57 -8.86 -7.87
C GLY A 48 -17.37 -10.23 -8.53
N ILE A 49 -16.50 -10.34 -9.53
CA ILE A 49 -16.27 -11.59 -10.26
C ILE A 49 -15.61 -12.60 -9.32
N SER A 50 -16.18 -13.79 -9.24
CA SER A 50 -15.66 -14.83 -8.35
C SER A 50 -14.26 -15.28 -8.76
N LEU A 51 -13.43 -15.65 -7.78
CA LEU A 51 -12.08 -16.20 -8.01
C LEU A 51 -12.08 -17.40 -8.97
N ARG A 52 -13.17 -18.19 -8.97
CA ARG A 52 -13.36 -19.31 -9.90
C ARG A 52 -13.52 -18.84 -11.34
N GLN A 53 -14.32 -17.80 -11.58
CA GLN A 53 -14.50 -17.22 -12.91
C GLN A 53 -13.21 -16.57 -13.41
N ILE A 54 -12.52 -15.80 -12.55
CA ILE A 54 -11.22 -15.19 -12.88
C ILE A 54 -10.20 -16.28 -13.26
N SER A 55 -10.15 -17.38 -12.50
CA SER A 55 -9.25 -18.51 -12.77
C SER A 55 -9.53 -19.16 -14.13
N ARG A 56 -10.81 -19.35 -14.48
CA ARG A 56 -11.20 -19.88 -15.79
C ARG A 56 -10.85 -18.94 -16.93
N LEU A 57 -11.02 -17.64 -16.73
CA LEU A 57 -10.77 -16.62 -17.76
C LEU A 57 -9.27 -16.38 -18.00
N THR A 58 -8.45 -16.45 -16.95
CA THR A 58 -7.00 -16.14 -17.03
C THR A 58 -6.11 -17.37 -17.17
N GLY A 59 -6.67 -18.58 -16.96
CA GLY A 59 -5.87 -19.81 -16.88
C GLY A 59 -5.00 -19.92 -15.62
N ILE A 60 -5.01 -18.92 -14.73
CA ILE A 60 -4.22 -18.91 -13.49
C ILE A 60 -4.97 -19.67 -12.40
N SER A 61 -4.26 -20.43 -11.57
CA SER A 61 -4.89 -21.16 -10.46
C SER A 61 -5.51 -20.21 -9.42
N ARG A 62 -6.65 -20.62 -8.85
CA ARG A 62 -7.37 -19.89 -7.80
C ARG A 62 -6.45 -19.49 -6.65
N VAL A 63 -5.60 -20.41 -6.19
CA VAL A 63 -4.66 -20.16 -5.07
C VAL A 63 -3.69 -19.02 -5.38
N ARG A 64 -3.16 -18.97 -6.61
CA ARG A 64 -2.27 -17.88 -7.04
C ARG A 64 -3.01 -16.55 -7.10
N ILE A 65 -4.22 -16.54 -7.65
CA ILE A 65 -5.07 -15.34 -7.72
C ILE A 65 -5.38 -14.81 -6.33
N THR A 66 -5.85 -15.67 -5.42
CA THR A 66 -6.15 -15.30 -4.02
C THR A 66 -4.93 -14.71 -3.33
N ARG A 67 -3.77 -15.39 -3.41
CA ARG A 67 -2.51 -14.88 -2.84
C ARG A 67 -2.12 -13.52 -3.42
N ARG A 68 -2.31 -13.33 -4.73
CA ARG A 68 -1.99 -12.06 -5.41
C ARG A 68 -2.91 -10.93 -4.94
N ILE A 69 -4.22 -11.16 -4.89
CA ILE A 69 -5.22 -10.19 -4.41
C ILE A 69 -4.94 -9.80 -2.96
N HIS A 70 -4.67 -10.77 -2.07
CA HIS A 70 -4.35 -10.45 -0.67
C HIS A 70 -3.09 -9.61 -0.54
N LYS A 71 -2.02 -9.95 -1.27
CA LYS A 71 -0.76 -9.18 -1.24
C LYS A 71 -0.96 -7.75 -1.76
N LEU A 72 -1.64 -7.58 -2.89
CA LEU A 72 -1.92 -6.26 -3.46
C LEU A 72 -2.83 -5.44 -2.53
N THR A 73 -3.86 -6.05 -1.97
CA THR A 73 -4.76 -5.42 -0.98
C THR A 73 -3.98 -4.92 0.23
N ALA A 74 -3.13 -5.78 0.83
CA ALA A 74 -2.32 -5.38 1.98
C ALA A 74 -1.40 -4.18 1.66
N ARG A 75 -0.75 -4.19 0.50
CA ARG A 75 0.17 -3.12 0.07
C ARG A 75 -0.54 -1.82 -0.29
N LEU A 76 -1.69 -1.91 -0.95
CA LEU A 76 -2.56 -0.76 -1.20
C LEU A 76 -3.01 -0.14 0.11
N MET A 77 -3.22 -0.92 1.18
CA MET A 77 -3.62 -0.42 2.49
C MET A 77 -2.44 0.14 3.31
N ASP A 78 -1.27 -0.51 3.30
CA ASP A 78 -0.04 -0.13 4.04
C ASP A 78 0.43 1.32 3.73
N GLY A 79 0.19 1.80 2.51
CA GLY A 79 0.32 3.22 2.20
C GLY A 79 1.75 3.72 1.99
N LYS A 80 2.79 2.88 2.08
CA LYS A 80 4.19 3.30 1.81
C LYS A 80 4.37 3.97 0.45
N TYR A 81 3.77 3.39 -0.59
CA TYR A 81 3.79 4.01 -1.93
C TYR A 81 2.97 5.31 -1.99
N ILE A 82 1.91 5.43 -1.19
CA ILE A 82 1.12 6.68 -1.07
C ILE A 82 1.98 7.78 -0.48
N THR A 83 2.77 7.47 0.55
CA THR A 83 3.72 8.43 1.13
C THR A 83 4.75 8.86 0.11
N CYS A 84 5.22 7.96 -0.76
CA CYS A 84 6.07 8.32 -1.90
C CYS A 84 5.36 9.29 -2.86
N LEU A 85 4.11 8.97 -3.25
CA LEU A 85 3.30 9.81 -4.16
C LEU A 85 3.05 11.21 -3.59
N ARG A 86 2.75 11.32 -2.29
CA ARG A 86 2.57 12.62 -1.62
C ARG A 86 3.85 13.46 -1.63
N ASN A 87 5.00 12.81 -1.58
CA ASN A 87 6.32 13.42 -1.59
C ASN A 87 7.00 13.34 -2.98
N ARG A 88 6.22 13.21 -4.07
CA ARG A 88 6.75 12.94 -5.42
C ARG A 88 7.84 13.91 -5.87
N SER A 89 7.81 15.17 -5.42
CA SER A 89 8.81 16.19 -5.75
C SER A 89 10.21 15.88 -5.20
N ARG A 90 10.31 15.01 -4.18
CA ARG A 90 11.58 14.59 -3.57
C ARG A 90 12.21 13.38 -4.28
N PHE A 91 11.52 12.83 -5.28
CA PHE A 91 11.94 11.62 -5.99
C PHE A 91 12.08 11.89 -7.48
N THR A 92 13.11 11.31 -8.07
CA THR A 92 13.19 11.20 -9.53
C THR A 92 12.14 10.23 -10.05
N LYS A 93 11.82 10.31 -11.34
CA LYS A 93 10.90 9.36 -12.00
C LYS A 93 11.34 7.90 -11.78
N ARG A 94 12.63 7.62 -11.93
CA ARG A 94 13.19 6.27 -11.71
C ARG A 94 13.04 5.79 -10.26
N GLU A 95 13.25 6.67 -9.28
CA GLU A 95 13.02 6.33 -7.87
C GLU A 95 11.55 6.03 -7.60
N MET A 96 10.63 6.77 -8.23
CA MET A 96 9.20 6.49 -8.16
C MET A 96 8.82 5.15 -8.81
N ASP A 97 9.46 4.78 -9.91
CA ASP A 97 9.24 3.50 -10.58
C ASP A 97 9.74 2.34 -9.70
N ILE A 98 10.94 2.46 -9.11
CA ILE A 98 11.48 1.49 -8.14
C ILE A 98 10.58 1.39 -6.90
N ALA A 99 10.11 2.53 -6.38
CA ALA A 99 9.19 2.57 -5.25
C ALA A 99 7.86 1.87 -5.57
N LYS A 100 7.33 2.07 -6.78
CA LYS A 100 6.10 1.41 -7.25
C LYS A 100 6.31 -0.10 -7.34
N ASP A 101 7.36 -0.54 -8.01
CA ASP A 101 7.66 -1.96 -8.20
C ASP A 101 7.86 -2.67 -6.85
N TYR A 102 8.59 -2.02 -5.93
CA TYR A 102 8.91 -2.61 -4.63
C TYR A 102 7.76 -2.54 -3.61
N PHE A 103 7.21 -1.35 -3.33
CA PHE A 103 6.21 -1.17 -2.27
C PHE A 103 4.81 -1.56 -2.73
N LEU A 104 4.41 -1.20 -3.95
CA LEU A 104 3.06 -1.47 -4.45
C LEU A 104 2.93 -2.86 -5.09
N LEU A 105 3.82 -3.21 -6.03
CA LEU A 105 3.69 -4.44 -6.82
C LEU A 105 4.34 -5.66 -6.17
N GLY A 106 5.28 -5.44 -5.25
CA GLY A 106 5.97 -6.50 -4.52
C GLY A 106 6.93 -7.32 -5.35
N ILE A 107 7.50 -6.67 -6.35
CA ILE A 107 8.57 -7.22 -7.17
C ILE A 107 9.85 -7.25 -6.32
N SER A 108 10.61 -8.34 -6.41
CA SER A 108 11.86 -8.48 -5.67
C SER A 108 12.91 -7.50 -6.19
N MET A 109 13.90 -7.14 -5.36
CA MET A 109 14.98 -6.23 -5.81
C MET A 109 15.77 -6.80 -6.99
N ARG A 110 15.85 -8.13 -7.14
CA ARG A 110 16.49 -8.80 -8.28
C ARG A 110 15.70 -8.61 -9.55
N GLU A 111 14.40 -8.90 -9.53
CA GLU A 111 13.52 -8.68 -10.67
C GLU A 111 13.43 -7.20 -11.06
N ILE A 112 13.48 -6.28 -10.08
CA ILE A 112 13.55 -4.83 -10.36
C ILE A 112 14.87 -4.49 -11.05
N ALA A 113 15.99 -5.05 -10.58
CA ALA A 113 17.30 -4.82 -11.15
C ALA A 113 17.34 -5.28 -12.62
N GLU A 114 16.81 -6.47 -12.91
CA GLU A 114 16.67 -6.98 -14.28
C GLU A 114 15.76 -6.09 -15.12
N LYS A 115 14.57 -5.73 -14.62
CA LYS A 115 13.60 -4.90 -15.33
C LYS A 115 14.11 -3.48 -15.65
N GLN A 116 14.94 -2.92 -14.77
CA GLN A 116 15.45 -1.56 -14.87
C GLN A 116 16.87 -1.50 -15.46
N GLU A 117 17.43 -2.63 -15.88
CA GLU A 117 18.82 -2.77 -16.37
C GLU A 117 19.85 -2.21 -15.38
N TRP A 118 19.61 -2.41 -14.09
CA TRP A 118 20.46 -1.94 -13.00
C TRP A 118 21.12 -3.10 -12.28
N SER A 119 22.21 -2.80 -11.58
CA SER A 119 22.74 -3.74 -10.60
C SER A 119 21.80 -3.85 -9.40
N TYR A 120 21.78 -5.03 -8.78
CA TYR A 120 21.10 -5.25 -7.49
C TYR A 120 21.51 -4.21 -6.44
N TYR A 121 22.80 -3.84 -6.42
CA TYR A 121 23.34 -2.85 -5.49
C TYR A 121 22.73 -1.47 -5.68
N GLN A 122 22.56 -1.02 -6.93
CA GLN A 122 21.91 0.28 -7.22
C GLN A 122 20.45 0.28 -6.77
N VAL A 123 19.70 -0.78 -7.05
CA VAL A 123 18.31 -0.91 -6.57
C VAL A 123 18.25 -0.87 -5.04
N ARG A 124 19.13 -1.63 -4.36
CA ARG A 124 19.21 -1.64 -2.89
C ARG A 124 19.54 -0.24 -2.34
N LYS A 125 20.55 0.44 -2.91
CA LYS A 125 20.97 1.78 -2.49
C LYS A 125 19.83 2.80 -2.66
N THR A 126 19.11 2.73 -3.78
CA THR A 126 17.96 3.58 -4.05
C THR A 126 16.80 3.32 -3.09
N LEU A 127 16.49 2.05 -2.80
CA LEU A 127 15.45 1.72 -1.82
C LEU A 127 15.79 2.20 -0.41
N LEU A 128 17.06 2.08 0.02
CA LEU A 128 17.51 2.63 1.30
C LEU A 128 17.36 4.16 1.34
N LYS A 129 17.68 4.86 0.26
CA LYS A 129 17.45 6.31 0.14
C LYS A 129 15.97 6.63 0.28
N ILE A 130 15.10 5.90 -0.45
CA ILE A 130 13.65 6.11 -0.38
C ILE A 130 13.15 5.86 1.04
N GLN A 131 13.56 4.78 1.70
CA GLN A 131 13.15 4.45 3.07
C GLN A 131 13.52 5.55 4.07
N ARG A 132 14.73 6.10 4.01
CA ARG A 132 15.15 7.25 4.86
C ARG A 132 14.29 8.49 4.66
N LEU A 133 13.78 8.70 3.44
CA LEU A 133 12.89 9.83 3.14
C LEU A 133 11.44 9.57 3.60
N LEU A 134 11.08 8.31 3.85
CA LEU A 134 9.77 7.88 4.34
C LEU A 134 9.72 7.75 5.87
N GLU A 135 10.88 7.55 6.52
CA GLU A 135 10.97 7.62 7.97
C GLU A 135 10.46 9.00 8.41
N PRO A 136 9.52 9.06 9.38
CA PRO A 136 9.13 10.33 9.94
C PRO A 136 10.41 10.98 10.46
N VAL A 137 10.69 12.19 10.00
CA VAL A 137 11.80 12.95 10.57
C VAL A 137 11.42 13.14 12.03
N ILE A 138 12.02 12.35 12.92
CA ILE A 138 12.06 12.67 14.35
C ILE A 138 13.07 13.81 14.44
N SER A 139 12.69 14.98 13.92
CA SER A 139 13.47 16.21 14.04
C SER A 139 12.79 17.12 15.05
N GLU A 140 13.50 17.32 16.15
CA GLU A 140 13.69 18.64 16.78
C GLU A 140 12.58 19.21 17.67
N SER A 141 11.54 18.45 18.05
CA SER A 141 10.60 18.89 19.10
C SER A 141 11.01 18.52 20.53
N THR A 142 12.11 17.78 20.73
CA THR A 142 12.66 17.42 22.06
C THR A 142 13.96 18.16 22.42
N ALA A 143 14.53 18.96 21.51
CA ALA A 143 15.72 19.77 21.82
C ALA A 143 15.36 21.07 22.56
N SER A 144 14.20 21.69 22.29
CA SER A 144 13.75 22.90 23.00
C SER A 144 13.28 22.70 24.45
N LYS A 145 13.30 21.47 24.99
CA LYS A 145 12.97 21.23 26.41
C LYS A 145 14.19 21.02 27.31
N LEU A 146 15.41 21.14 26.78
CA LEU A 146 16.66 20.95 27.54
C LEU A 146 17.40 22.25 27.87
N ASP A 147 16.95 23.39 27.33
CA ASP A 147 17.53 24.70 27.66
C ASP A 147 16.84 25.41 28.83
N ASP A 148 15.65 24.94 29.25
CA ASP A 148 14.89 25.52 30.38
C ASP A 148 15.34 25.03 31.78
N TYR A 149 16.39 24.21 31.88
CA TYR A 149 16.97 23.75 33.16
C TYR A 149 18.34 24.35 33.46
N LYS A 150 18.71 25.45 32.79
CA LYS A 150 19.87 26.27 33.13
C LYS A 150 19.44 27.71 33.41
N ASN A 151 18.80 27.92 34.56
CA ASN A 151 18.90 29.14 35.35
C ASN A 151 18.60 28.79 36.81
#